data_AF-A0A8J8CSV4-F1
#
_entry.id   AF-A0A8J8CSV4-F1
#
_cell.length_a   1.000
_cell.length_b   1.000
_cell.length_c   1.000
_cell.angle_alpha   90.00
_cell.angle_beta   90.00
_cell.angle_gamma   90.00
#
_symmetry.space_group_name_H-M   'P 1'
#
loop_
_entity.id
_entity.type
_entity.pdbx_description
1 polymer ?
#
loop_
_entity_poly.entity_id
_entity_poly.type
_entity_poly.pdbx_seq_one_letter_code
_entity_poly.pdbx_strand_id
1 'polypeptide(L)'
;MDVIDDEANLFGVVNVVDALVVLLVLAVVAAGAALVLGGDGEEPPEPEVRYATVDLGTQQSYVANLIESGDRMGYGGGESLIVTDVYVTDHGNDKRVLARVELESPATENSEFTFDGNPPRVGRQLSISTNEYSTSGRITSVSESDPTLALVNRTVLLEGTLSIEEAERLSTNDSVVRGNQTIASVDSFQLYGTDNPNERRVIVAVDLLAHRDGDRPQFGSTPLRLGESVQLNTEEYSLSGSILRIGVGELPISERDVLLRTGMSADEASALSVGDEYEVNGQTVATVQSVDAYGTGNPERRLVYVGVSYVTYEPRAEPQFAGQVVREGAQLPFRTDEYEFEGRVVRENALEQRGEETTRTVTLEIESAQPDVANSLEAGMAERVNGETIAGLSNVSVEPADIVLTSDDGNVYLREHPVEKDVAITADLQVRESINGVTFKGESIRAGDTVLIDLGTVTIRATVTSL
;
A
#
# COMPACT_ATOMS: atom_id res chain seq x y z
N MET A 1 -67.76 -17.15 54.43
CA MET A 1 -67.34 -17.06 55.83
C MET A 1 -66.34 -15.94 55.87
N ASP A 2 -66.71 -14.82 56.50
CA ASP A 2 -65.77 -13.73 56.72
C ASP A 2 -64.75 -14.15 57.76
N VAL A 3 -63.48 -13.85 57.48
CA VAL A 3 -62.34 -14.30 58.27
C VAL A 3 -62.24 -13.53 59.60
N ILE A 4 -62.86 -12.35 59.66
CA ILE A 4 -62.91 -11.45 60.83
C ILE A 4 -64.37 -10.98 60.99
N ASP A 5 -64.91 -11.05 62.21
CA ASP A 5 -66.28 -10.60 62.54
C ASP A 5 -66.35 -9.11 62.98
N ASP A 6 -67.58 -8.59 63.14
CA ASP A 6 -67.86 -7.19 63.50
C ASP A 6 -67.35 -6.80 64.90
N GLU A 7 -66.96 -7.78 65.73
CA GLU A 7 -66.30 -7.60 67.04
C GLU A 7 -64.77 -7.78 66.98
N ALA A 8 -64.18 -7.86 65.78
CA ALA A 8 -62.75 -8.01 65.53
C ALA A 8 -62.12 -9.32 66.05
N ASN A 9 -62.87 -10.43 66.00
CA ASN A 9 -62.35 -11.78 66.30
C ASN A 9 -62.00 -12.54 65.01
N LEU A 10 -60.84 -13.19 65.01
CA LEU A 10 -60.35 -14.02 63.92
C LEU A 10 -61.01 -15.40 64.02
N PHE A 11 -61.72 -15.82 62.96
CA PHE A 11 -62.50 -17.06 62.91
C PHE A 11 -63.54 -17.24 64.02
N GLY A 12 -63.99 -16.16 64.69
CA GLY A 12 -65.02 -16.20 65.73
C GLY A 12 -64.62 -16.88 67.06
N VAL A 13 -63.33 -17.16 67.27
CA VAL A 13 -62.84 -17.88 68.48
C VAL A 13 -61.76 -17.10 69.23
N VAL A 14 -60.97 -16.24 68.57
CA VAL A 14 -59.84 -15.52 69.17
C VAL A 14 -59.84 -14.06 68.75
N ASN A 15 -59.62 -13.12 69.68
CA ASN A 15 -59.50 -11.70 69.36
C ASN A 15 -58.30 -11.44 68.43
N VAL A 16 -58.47 -10.69 67.34
CA VAL A 16 -57.41 -10.38 66.36
C VAL A 16 -56.18 -9.76 67.03
N VAL A 17 -56.38 -8.94 68.06
CA VAL A 17 -55.28 -8.27 68.77
C VAL A 17 -54.42 -9.29 69.53
N ASP A 18 -55.04 -10.25 70.23
CA ASP A 18 -54.29 -11.31 70.93
C ASP A 18 -53.58 -12.25 69.94
N ALA A 19 -54.22 -12.57 68.81
CA ALA A 19 -53.58 -13.36 67.76
C ALA A 19 -52.33 -12.66 67.19
N LEU A 20 -52.38 -11.33 67.00
CA LEU A 20 -51.23 -10.53 66.58
C LEU A 20 -50.13 -10.45 67.65
N VAL A 21 -50.49 -10.33 68.93
CA VAL A 21 -49.51 -10.32 70.03
C VAL A 21 -48.80 -11.67 70.15
N VAL A 22 -49.52 -12.79 70.00
CA VAL A 22 -48.91 -14.12 70.00
C VAL A 22 -48.00 -14.31 68.78
N LEU A 23 -48.40 -13.82 67.60
CA LEU A 23 -47.54 -13.83 66.41
C LEU A 23 -46.29 -12.96 66.60
N LEU A 24 -46.41 -11.80 67.24
CA LEU A 24 -45.29 -10.93 67.56
C LEU A 24 -44.32 -11.61 68.54
N VAL A 25 -44.84 -12.24 69.60
CA VAL A 25 -44.01 -12.99 70.56
C VAL A 25 -43.34 -14.18 69.89
N LEU A 26 -44.04 -14.94 69.04
CA LEU A 26 -43.44 -16.02 68.27
C LEU A 26 -42.38 -15.51 67.30
N ALA A 27 -42.59 -14.36 66.65
CA ALA A 27 -41.60 -13.75 65.77
C ALA A 27 -40.37 -13.28 66.56
N VAL A 28 -40.55 -12.69 67.75
CA VAL A 28 -39.45 -12.25 68.62
C VAL A 28 -38.70 -13.44 69.21
N VAL A 29 -39.39 -14.52 69.57
CA VAL A 29 -38.75 -15.76 70.06
C VAL A 29 -38.02 -16.48 68.92
N ALA A 30 -38.60 -16.52 67.71
CA ALA A 30 -37.93 -17.08 66.53
C ALA A 30 -36.71 -16.24 66.13
N ALA A 31 -36.82 -14.92 66.16
CA ALA A 31 -35.69 -14.01 65.90
C ALA A 31 -34.63 -14.10 66.99
N GLY A 32 -35.03 -14.21 68.27
CA GLY A 32 -34.13 -14.40 69.40
C GLY A 32 -33.42 -15.76 69.36
N ALA A 33 -34.12 -16.83 68.97
CA ALA A 33 -33.54 -18.15 68.77
C ALA A 33 -32.58 -18.18 67.56
N ALA A 34 -32.92 -17.50 66.46
CA ALA A 34 -32.03 -17.35 65.30
C ALA A 34 -30.75 -16.56 65.63
N LEU A 35 -30.83 -15.56 66.50
CA LEU A 35 -29.68 -14.74 66.92
C LEU A 35 -28.78 -15.47 67.94
N VAL A 36 -29.35 -16.33 68.79
CA VAL A 36 -28.59 -17.12 69.78
C VAL A 36 -28.02 -18.42 69.18
N LEU A 37 -28.66 -19.00 68.17
CA LEU A 37 -28.21 -20.23 67.49
C LEU A 37 -27.43 -19.96 66.19
N GLY A 38 -27.64 -18.82 65.56
CA GLY A 38 -26.79 -18.28 64.52
C GLY A 38 -25.60 -17.59 65.16
N GLY A 39 -24.72 -18.36 65.80
CA GLY A 39 -23.41 -17.84 66.20
C GLY A 39 -22.73 -17.21 64.99
N ASP A 40 -21.91 -16.18 65.25
CA ASP A 40 -21.04 -15.48 64.30
C ASP A 40 -20.09 -16.47 63.61
N GLY A 41 -20.61 -17.28 62.69
CA GLY A 41 -19.81 -17.92 61.67
C GLY A 41 -19.36 -16.78 60.78
N GLU A 42 -18.18 -16.23 61.05
CA GLU A 42 -17.46 -15.37 60.12
C GLU A 42 -17.59 -16.02 58.74
N GLU A 43 -18.20 -15.29 57.79
CA GLU A 43 -18.18 -15.74 56.40
C GLU A 43 -16.71 -16.05 56.07
N PRO A 44 -16.40 -17.24 55.53
CA PRO A 44 -15.03 -17.57 55.20
C PRO A 44 -14.48 -16.43 54.34
N PRO A 45 -13.27 -15.95 54.63
CA PRO A 45 -12.77 -14.75 54.00
C PRO A 45 -12.76 -14.95 52.48
N GLU A 46 -13.29 -13.97 51.75
CA GLU A 46 -13.37 -14.06 50.29
C GLU A 46 -11.96 -14.27 49.72
N PRO A 47 -11.77 -15.20 48.77
CA PRO A 47 -10.46 -15.45 48.19
C PRO A 47 -9.91 -14.18 47.57
N GLU A 48 -8.60 -13.98 47.71
CA GLU A 48 -7.94 -12.88 47.03
C GLU A 48 -7.74 -13.25 45.56
N VAL A 49 -8.01 -12.28 44.68
CA VAL A 49 -7.85 -12.44 43.23
C VAL A 49 -6.82 -11.44 42.71
N ARG A 50 -5.98 -11.92 41.81
CA ARG A 50 -5.08 -11.10 40.98
C ARG A 50 -5.12 -11.58 39.54
N TYR A 51 -4.82 -10.68 38.61
CA TYR A 51 -4.72 -11.01 37.20
C TYR A 51 -3.28 -10.89 36.73
N ALA A 52 -2.83 -11.80 35.88
CA ALA A 52 -1.52 -11.75 35.27
C ALA A 52 -1.59 -11.98 33.77
N THR A 53 -0.78 -11.25 32.99
CA THR A 53 -0.53 -11.61 31.59
C THR A 53 0.68 -12.52 31.55
N VAL A 54 0.52 -13.68 30.90
CA VAL A 54 1.55 -14.69 30.74
C VAL A 54 1.89 -14.81 29.25
N ASP A 55 3.13 -14.52 28.90
CA ASP A 55 3.69 -14.83 27.59
C ASP A 55 4.09 -16.31 27.57
N LEU A 56 3.24 -17.13 26.95
CA LEU A 56 3.45 -18.58 26.79
C LEU A 56 4.45 -18.90 25.68
N GLY A 57 4.96 -17.88 24.97
CA GLY A 57 5.95 -18.06 23.95
C GLY A 57 5.39 -18.69 22.67
N THR A 58 6.30 -19.29 21.90
CA THR A 58 5.96 -20.00 20.66
C THR A 58 5.47 -21.41 21.00
N GLN A 59 4.30 -21.76 20.50
CA GLN A 59 3.58 -23.01 20.74
C GLN A 59 3.27 -23.68 19.40
N GLN A 60 3.33 -25.02 19.38
CA GLN A 60 2.86 -25.78 18.23
C GLN A 60 1.37 -25.50 18.00
N SER A 61 0.93 -25.45 16.75
CA SER A 61 -0.44 -25.05 16.40
C SER A 61 -1.52 -25.85 17.13
N TYR A 62 -1.33 -27.17 17.33
CA TYR A 62 -2.30 -27.98 18.08
C TYR A 62 -2.33 -27.66 19.59
N VAL A 63 -1.24 -27.19 20.19
CA VAL A 63 -1.24 -26.77 21.61
C VAL A 63 -1.92 -25.42 21.73
N ALA A 64 -1.58 -24.48 20.85
CA ALA A 64 -2.17 -23.14 20.86
C ALA A 64 -3.70 -23.17 20.69
N ASN A 65 -4.22 -24.09 19.86
CA ASN A 65 -5.65 -24.26 19.64
C ASN A 65 -6.40 -24.92 20.80
N LEU A 66 -5.70 -25.55 21.76
CA LEU A 66 -6.31 -26.14 22.95
C LEU A 66 -6.38 -25.16 24.13
N ILE A 67 -5.66 -24.04 24.08
CA ILE A 67 -5.65 -23.04 25.15
C ILE A 67 -6.85 -22.12 24.94
N GLU A 68 -7.84 -22.20 25.83
CA GLU A 68 -9.09 -21.45 25.70
C GLU A 68 -9.40 -20.62 26.95
N SER A 69 -10.11 -19.51 26.75
CA SER A 69 -10.69 -18.76 27.86
C SER A 69 -11.71 -19.64 28.58
N GLY A 70 -11.60 -19.75 29.91
CA GLY A 70 -12.41 -20.62 30.75
C GLY A 70 -11.68 -21.87 31.23
N ASP A 71 -10.47 -22.16 30.72
CA ASP A 71 -9.63 -23.24 31.23
C ASP A 71 -9.32 -23.01 32.72
N ARG A 72 -9.58 -24.03 33.56
CA ARG A 72 -9.37 -23.97 35.02
C ARG A 72 -8.43 -25.05 35.49
N MET A 73 -7.55 -24.70 36.42
CA MET A 73 -6.64 -25.64 37.07
C MET A 73 -6.47 -25.30 38.55
N GLY A 74 -6.49 -26.34 39.38
CA GLY A 74 -6.25 -26.23 40.81
C GLY A 74 -4.77 -26.40 41.15
N TYR A 75 -4.30 -25.62 42.12
CA TYR A 75 -2.96 -25.71 42.69
C TYR A 75 -3.04 -26.18 44.14
N GLY A 76 -1.87 -26.43 44.75
CA GLY A 76 -1.80 -26.79 46.16
C GLY A 76 -2.38 -25.68 47.05
N GLY A 77 -2.89 -26.04 48.22
CA GLY A 77 -3.32 -25.04 49.21
C GLY A 77 -4.67 -24.36 48.94
N GLY A 78 -5.45 -24.81 47.96
CA GLY A 78 -6.75 -24.21 47.63
C GLY A 78 -6.67 -23.06 46.62
N GLU A 79 -5.50 -22.85 46.01
CA GLU A 79 -5.27 -21.89 44.96
C GLU A 79 -5.84 -22.38 43.62
N SER A 80 -6.26 -21.46 42.76
CA SER A 80 -6.83 -21.78 41.45
C SER A 80 -6.33 -20.80 40.38
N LEU A 81 -6.11 -21.29 39.15
CA LEU A 81 -5.84 -20.46 37.98
C LEU A 81 -6.97 -20.66 36.97
N ILE A 82 -7.43 -19.55 36.41
CA ILE A 82 -8.40 -19.54 35.31
C ILE A 82 -7.81 -18.75 34.16
N VAL A 83 -7.75 -19.31 32.96
CA VAL A 83 -7.44 -18.53 31.74
C VAL A 83 -8.65 -17.68 31.42
N THR A 84 -8.52 -16.36 31.46
CA THR A 84 -9.66 -15.44 31.26
C THR A 84 -9.71 -14.85 29.85
N ASP A 85 -8.58 -14.78 29.16
CA ASP A 85 -8.46 -14.25 27.80
C ASP A 85 -7.22 -14.82 27.10
N VAL A 86 -7.28 -14.99 25.78
CA VAL A 86 -6.20 -15.61 24.98
C VAL A 86 -6.01 -14.83 23.69
N TYR A 87 -4.77 -14.43 23.42
CA TYR A 87 -4.36 -13.77 22.19
C TYR A 87 -3.33 -14.63 21.45
N VAL A 88 -3.69 -15.04 20.24
CA VAL A 88 -2.88 -15.92 19.40
C VAL A 88 -2.53 -15.22 18.10
N THR A 89 -1.26 -15.28 17.68
CA THR A 89 -0.81 -14.84 16.35
C THR A 89 0.08 -15.89 15.71
N ASP A 90 0.38 -15.75 14.42
CA ASP A 90 1.31 -16.67 13.76
C ASP A 90 2.77 -16.38 14.09
N HIS A 91 3.58 -17.42 14.01
CA HIS A 91 5.03 -17.35 14.04
C HIS A 91 5.61 -18.49 13.20
N GLY A 92 5.74 -18.28 11.88
CA GLY A 92 6.09 -19.35 10.95
C GLY A 92 5.03 -20.45 10.94
N ASN A 93 5.43 -21.70 11.17
CA ASN A 93 4.52 -22.85 11.27
C ASN A 93 3.88 -23.01 12.67
N ASP A 94 4.36 -22.24 13.63
CA ASP A 94 3.91 -22.24 15.02
C ASP A 94 3.05 -21.01 15.32
N LYS A 95 2.58 -20.92 16.56
CA LYS A 95 1.74 -19.83 17.06
C LYS A 95 2.40 -19.15 18.24
N ARG A 96 2.29 -17.83 18.33
CA ARG A 96 2.64 -17.07 19.54
C ARG A 96 1.40 -16.93 20.40
N VAL A 97 1.49 -17.26 21.69
CA VAL A 97 0.33 -17.23 22.60
C VAL A 97 0.61 -16.33 23.80
N LEU A 98 -0.29 -15.37 24.04
CA LEU A 98 -0.38 -14.62 25.28
C LEU A 98 -1.70 -14.98 25.97
N ALA A 99 -1.65 -15.26 27.26
CA ALA A 99 -2.84 -15.54 28.06
C ALA A 99 -3.00 -14.50 29.17
N ARG A 100 -4.22 -14.06 29.42
CA ARG A 100 -4.61 -13.43 30.69
C ARG A 100 -5.10 -14.52 31.61
N VAL A 101 -4.61 -14.51 32.84
CA VAL A 101 -4.99 -15.50 33.85
C VAL A 101 -5.48 -14.80 35.10
N GLU A 102 -6.55 -15.32 35.68
CA GLU A 102 -6.99 -15.07 37.05
C GLU A 102 -6.23 -16.02 37.97
N LEU A 103 -5.62 -15.46 39.01
CA LEU A 103 -4.92 -16.16 40.07
C LEU A 103 -5.74 -15.96 41.34
N GLU A 104 -6.28 -17.06 41.85
CA GLU A 104 -7.07 -17.09 43.07
C GLU A 104 -6.25 -17.75 44.18
N SER A 105 -6.20 -17.12 45.35
CA SER A 105 -5.52 -17.65 46.53
C SER A 105 -6.41 -17.46 47.76
N PRO A 106 -6.46 -18.43 48.70
CA PRO A 106 -7.22 -18.25 49.93
C PRO A 106 -6.78 -16.99 50.67
N ALA A 107 -7.75 -16.19 51.13
CA ALA A 107 -7.44 -14.98 51.87
C ALA A 107 -6.61 -15.31 53.12
N THR A 108 -5.54 -14.55 53.29
CA THR A 108 -4.63 -14.69 54.42
C THR A 108 -4.48 -13.33 55.07
N GLU A 109 -4.85 -13.22 56.35
CA GLU A 109 -4.83 -11.94 57.05
C GLU A 109 -3.41 -11.31 57.03
N ASN A 110 -3.29 -10.13 56.43
CA ASN A 110 -2.09 -9.28 56.43
C ASN A 110 -0.84 -9.85 55.73
N SER A 111 -1.00 -10.74 54.73
CA SER A 111 0.12 -11.17 53.88
C SER A 111 0.08 -10.57 52.47
N GLU A 112 1.24 -10.43 51.84
CA GLU A 112 1.34 -10.13 50.41
C GLU A 112 0.68 -11.27 49.61
N PHE A 113 -0.12 -10.93 48.59
CA PHE A 113 -0.74 -11.93 47.72
C PHE A 113 0.32 -12.88 47.13
N THR A 114 0.17 -14.17 47.39
CA THR A 114 1.01 -15.23 46.81
C THR A 114 0.17 -16.23 46.05
N PHE A 115 0.75 -16.77 44.98
CA PHE A 115 0.20 -17.84 44.18
C PHE A 115 1.28 -18.89 43.94
N ASP A 116 0.99 -20.17 44.13
CA ASP A 116 1.94 -21.28 44.05
C ASP A 116 3.20 -20.98 44.89
N GLY A 117 2.95 -20.57 46.14
CA GLY A 117 3.94 -20.28 47.17
C GLY A 117 4.82 -19.04 46.98
N ASN A 118 4.60 -18.22 45.94
CA ASN A 118 5.41 -17.04 45.65
C ASN A 118 4.56 -15.86 45.16
N PRO A 119 5.02 -14.59 45.28
CA PRO A 119 4.33 -13.47 44.66
C PRO A 119 4.33 -13.56 43.11
N PRO A 120 3.24 -13.19 42.42
CA PRO A 120 3.15 -13.23 40.96
C PRO A 120 3.89 -12.03 40.35
N ARG A 121 5.23 -12.05 40.32
CA ARG A 121 6.05 -10.93 39.81
C ARG A 121 6.38 -11.08 38.33
N VAL A 122 6.53 -9.95 37.62
CA VAL A 122 7.02 -9.92 36.23
C VAL A 122 8.34 -10.70 36.11
N GLY A 123 8.46 -11.52 35.08
CA GLY A 123 9.58 -12.41 34.80
C GLY A 123 9.47 -13.80 35.42
N ARG A 124 8.58 -14.01 36.42
CA ARG A 124 8.31 -15.32 37.01
C ARG A 124 7.69 -16.25 35.98
N GLN A 125 8.12 -17.52 35.98
CA GLN A 125 7.51 -18.56 35.16
C GLN A 125 6.25 -19.12 35.84
N LEU A 126 5.21 -19.33 35.04
CA LEU A 126 3.96 -19.96 35.46
C LEU A 126 3.68 -21.13 34.51
N SER A 127 3.37 -22.29 35.07
CA SER A 127 3.00 -23.49 34.32
C SER A 127 1.50 -23.60 34.27
N ILE A 128 0.94 -23.86 33.08
CA ILE A 128 -0.47 -24.13 32.84
C ILE A 128 -0.57 -25.57 32.35
N SER A 129 -1.19 -26.44 33.15
CA SER A 129 -1.30 -27.86 32.84
C SER A 129 -2.75 -28.31 33.05
N THR A 130 -3.35 -28.82 31.98
CA THR A 130 -4.66 -29.47 31.99
C THR A 130 -4.49 -30.97 31.72
N ASN A 131 -5.59 -31.69 31.59
CA ASN A 131 -5.55 -33.08 31.12
C ASN A 131 -5.21 -33.19 29.62
N GLU A 132 -5.35 -32.10 28.87
CA GLU A 132 -5.23 -32.10 27.40
C GLU A 132 -3.91 -31.49 26.91
N TYR A 133 -3.37 -30.50 27.64
CA TYR A 133 -2.11 -29.85 27.29
C TYR A 133 -1.30 -29.44 28.51
N SER A 134 -0.01 -29.18 28.30
CA SER A 134 0.87 -28.59 29.31
C SER A 134 1.80 -27.59 28.65
N THR A 135 1.84 -26.37 29.19
CA THR A 135 2.69 -25.29 28.73
C THR A 135 3.18 -24.45 29.91
N SER A 136 4.14 -23.56 29.66
CA SER A 136 4.60 -22.60 30.64
C SER A 136 5.00 -21.30 29.97
N GLY A 137 4.87 -20.20 30.69
CA GLY A 137 5.24 -18.88 30.19
C GLY A 137 5.73 -17.95 31.28
N ARG A 138 6.13 -16.75 30.90
CA ARG A 138 6.60 -15.73 31.83
C ARG A 138 5.52 -14.69 32.07
N ILE A 139 5.35 -14.29 33.33
CA ILE A 139 4.49 -13.16 33.68
C ILE A 139 5.10 -11.88 33.10
N THR A 140 4.34 -11.14 32.31
CA THR A 140 4.75 -9.85 31.72
C THR A 140 4.04 -8.67 32.38
N SER A 141 2.85 -8.88 32.94
CA SER A 141 2.13 -7.86 33.70
C SER A 141 1.28 -8.48 34.81
N VAL A 142 0.93 -7.66 35.80
CA VAL A 142 0.10 -8.04 36.96
C VAL A 142 -0.87 -6.90 37.25
N SER A 143 -2.12 -7.23 37.56
CA SER A 143 -3.21 -6.28 37.82
C SER A 143 -4.12 -6.80 38.92
N GLU A 144 -4.87 -5.91 39.56
CA GLU A 144 -5.81 -6.28 40.64
C GLU A 144 -7.23 -6.57 40.14
N SER A 145 -7.63 -6.07 38.97
CA SER A 145 -9.05 -6.02 38.61
C SER A 145 -9.38 -6.23 37.13
N ASP A 146 -8.40 -6.45 36.25
CA ASP A 146 -8.63 -6.53 34.80
C ASP A 146 -8.51 -7.99 34.31
N PRO A 147 -9.64 -8.66 34.01
CA PRO A 147 -9.63 -10.04 33.52
C PRO A 147 -9.31 -10.16 32.03
N THR A 148 -9.06 -9.05 31.31
CA THR A 148 -8.85 -9.06 29.86
C THR A 148 -7.43 -8.67 29.47
N LEU A 149 -7.01 -9.04 28.26
CA LEU A 149 -5.77 -8.55 27.68
C LEU A 149 -5.94 -7.09 27.26
N ALA A 150 -4.93 -6.27 27.51
CA ALA A 150 -4.88 -4.89 27.06
C ALA A 150 -4.60 -4.82 25.54
N LEU A 151 -5.65 -5.05 24.75
CA LEU A 151 -5.60 -5.01 23.29
C LEU A 151 -5.94 -3.62 22.75
N VAL A 152 -5.41 -3.30 21.58
CA VAL A 152 -5.60 -2.01 20.91
C VAL A 152 -5.55 -2.15 19.40
N ASN A 153 -6.52 -1.57 18.71
CA ASN A 153 -6.49 -1.48 17.25
C ASN A 153 -5.47 -0.46 16.78
N ARG A 154 -4.70 -0.86 15.77
CA ARG A 154 -3.69 -0.05 15.11
C ARG A 154 -3.73 -0.33 13.62
N THR A 155 -4.15 0.66 12.86
CA THR A 155 -4.03 0.64 11.41
C THR A 155 -2.58 0.90 11.01
N VAL A 156 -2.04 0.09 10.11
CA VAL A 156 -0.69 0.25 9.55
C VAL A 156 -0.74 0.20 8.04
N LEU A 157 0.16 0.93 7.39
CA LEU A 157 0.41 0.80 5.96
C LEU A 157 1.57 -0.16 5.77
N LEU A 158 1.36 -1.27 5.07
CA LEU A 158 2.39 -2.23 4.73
C LEU A 158 2.76 -2.11 3.25
N GLU A 159 4.04 -2.27 2.97
CA GLU A 159 4.55 -2.54 1.62
C GLU A 159 5.12 -3.96 1.57
N GLY A 160 4.65 -4.75 0.61
CA GLY A 160 5.10 -6.12 0.41
C GLY A 160 5.02 -6.53 -1.05
N THR A 161 5.23 -7.83 -1.27
CA THR A 161 5.09 -8.48 -2.58
C THR A 161 4.25 -9.72 -2.44
N LEU A 162 3.45 -10.00 -3.47
CA LEU A 162 2.62 -11.21 -3.59
C LEU A 162 2.92 -11.88 -4.93
N SER A 163 2.75 -13.19 -5.01
CA SER A 163 2.66 -13.85 -6.31
C SER A 163 1.40 -13.38 -7.08
N ILE A 164 1.35 -13.57 -8.41
CA ILE A 164 0.14 -13.25 -9.18
C ILE A 164 -1.09 -13.94 -8.58
N GLU A 165 -0.99 -15.24 -8.29
CA GLU A 165 -2.12 -16.03 -7.79
C GLU A 165 -2.61 -15.54 -6.43
N GLU A 166 -1.71 -15.11 -5.53
CA GLU A 166 -2.09 -14.54 -4.24
C GLU A 166 -2.68 -13.13 -4.40
N ALA A 167 -2.13 -12.32 -5.30
CA ALA A 167 -2.64 -10.98 -5.59
C ALA A 167 -4.05 -10.99 -6.21
N GLU A 168 -4.42 -12.04 -6.95
CA GLU A 168 -5.77 -12.25 -7.48
C GLU A 168 -6.79 -12.64 -6.40
N ARG A 169 -6.33 -13.24 -5.29
CA ARG A 169 -7.17 -13.64 -4.16
C ARG A 169 -7.34 -12.54 -3.11
N LEU A 170 -6.42 -11.57 -3.09
CA LEU A 170 -6.46 -10.45 -2.15
C LEU A 170 -7.74 -9.62 -2.37
N SER A 171 -8.48 -9.40 -1.29
CA SER A 171 -9.71 -8.62 -1.26
C SER A 171 -9.78 -7.70 -0.04
N THR A 172 -10.52 -6.61 -0.18
CA THR A 172 -10.89 -5.77 0.95
C THR A 172 -11.78 -6.56 1.92
N ASN A 173 -11.61 -6.31 3.21
CA ASN A 173 -12.20 -7.05 4.34
C ASN A 173 -11.66 -8.47 4.56
N ASP A 174 -10.64 -8.90 3.82
CA ASP A 174 -9.93 -10.13 4.17
C ASP A 174 -9.41 -10.03 5.60
N SER A 175 -9.57 -11.11 6.36
CA SER A 175 -9.30 -11.10 7.78
C SER A 175 -8.54 -12.32 8.25
N VAL A 176 -7.76 -12.10 9.29
CA VAL A 176 -7.03 -13.14 10.00
C VAL A 176 -7.76 -13.38 11.31
N VAL A 177 -8.47 -14.50 11.41
CA VAL A 177 -9.24 -14.89 12.60
C VAL A 177 -8.48 -15.94 13.40
N ARG A 178 -8.40 -15.76 14.72
CA ARG A 178 -7.79 -16.70 15.66
C ARG A 178 -8.76 -16.94 16.82
N GLY A 179 -9.24 -18.17 16.96
CA GLY A 179 -10.38 -18.46 17.84
C GLY A 179 -11.61 -17.64 17.41
N ASN A 180 -12.20 -16.90 18.35
CA ASN A 180 -13.33 -16.00 18.08
C ASN A 180 -12.89 -14.54 17.82
N GLN A 181 -11.60 -14.30 17.58
CA GLN A 181 -11.06 -12.95 17.49
C GLN A 181 -10.42 -12.66 16.13
N THR A 182 -10.87 -11.60 15.46
CA THR A 182 -10.17 -11.04 14.30
C THR A 182 -8.95 -10.28 14.77
N ILE A 183 -7.76 -10.76 14.41
CA ILE A 183 -6.49 -10.14 14.81
C ILE A 183 -5.92 -9.19 13.75
N ALA A 184 -6.32 -9.37 12.49
CA ALA A 184 -5.99 -8.45 11.41
C ALA A 184 -7.12 -8.38 10.38
N SER A 185 -7.33 -7.23 9.77
CA SER A 185 -8.21 -7.06 8.62
C SER A 185 -7.62 -6.11 7.58
N VAL A 186 -7.71 -6.49 6.32
CA VAL A 186 -7.36 -5.66 5.17
C VAL A 186 -8.46 -4.62 4.96
N ASP A 187 -8.13 -3.35 5.16
CA ASP A 187 -9.06 -2.24 4.94
C ASP A 187 -9.07 -1.85 3.45
N SER A 188 -7.90 -1.68 2.86
CA SER A 188 -7.76 -1.24 1.47
C SER A 188 -6.38 -1.58 0.93
N PHE A 189 -6.27 -1.84 -0.37
CA PHE A 189 -4.98 -2.09 -1.02
C PHE A 189 -4.88 -1.49 -2.43
N GLN A 190 -3.65 -1.28 -2.87
CA GLN A 190 -3.31 -0.97 -4.26
C GLN A 190 -2.19 -1.91 -4.73
N LEU A 191 -2.40 -2.55 -5.87
CA LEU A 191 -1.39 -3.39 -6.52
C LEU A 191 -0.64 -2.59 -7.59
N TYR A 192 0.63 -2.94 -7.76
CA TYR A 192 1.51 -2.42 -8.80
C TYR A 192 2.28 -3.56 -9.46
N GLY A 193 2.62 -3.39 -10.73
CA GLY A 193 3.55 -4.28 -11.41
C GLY A 193 4.95 -4.21 -10.79
N THR A 194 5.75 -5.24 -11.07
CA THR A 194 7.17 -5.27 -10.72
C THR A 194 8.00 -5.66 -11.96
N ASP A 195 9.32 -5.68 -11.82
CA ASP A 195 10.23 -6.20 -12.85
C ASP A 195 10.11 -7.73 -13.00
N ASN A 196 9.63 -8.41 -11.95
CA ASN A 196 9.30 -9.82 -12.01
C ASN A 196 7.82 -9.97 -12.45
N PRO A 197 7.54 -10.51 -13.65
CA PRO A 197 6.17 -10.61 -14.14
C PRO A 197 5.28 -11.48 -13.24
N ASN A 198 5.87 -12.40 -12.47
CA ASN A 198 5.16 -13.32 -11.58
C ASN A 198 4.85 -12.74 -10.19
N GLU A 199 5.23 -11.50 -9.94
CA GLU A 199 5.04 -10.83 -8.65
C GLU A 199 4.29 -9.50 -8.83
N ARG A 200 3.59 -9.11 -7.77
CA ARG A 200 2.92 -7.83 -7.62
C ARG A 200 3.44 -7.15 -6.37
N ARG A 201 3.71 -5.86 -6.45
CA ARG A 201 3.94 -5.03 -5.26
C ARG A 201 2.59 -4.64 -4.70
N VAL A 202 2.41 -4.78 -3.40
CA VAL A 202 1.17 -4.40 -2.71
C VAL A 202 1.46 -3.30 -1.69
N ILE A 203 0.64 -2.26 -1.74
CA ILE A 203 0.55 -1.24 -0.70
C ILE A 203 -0.81 -1.43 -0.03
N VAL A 204 -0.83 -1.83 1.24
CA VAL A 204 -2.06 -2.24 1.93
C VAL A 204 -2.21 -1.55 3.28
N ALA A 205 -3.39 -1.01 3.55
CA ALA A 205 -3.81 -0.58 4.87
C ALA A 205 -4.43 -1.77 5.62
N VAL A 206 -3.90 -2.06 6.80
CA VAL A 206 -4.30 -3.21 7.61
C VAL A 206 -4.58 -2.76 9.03
N ASP A 207 -5.77 -3.07 9.52
CA ASP A 207 -6.10 -2.94 10.94
C ASP A 207 -5.55 -4.14 11.70
N LEU A 208 -4.65 -3.88 12.65
CA LEU A 208 -4.07 -4.89 13.52
C LEU A 208 -4.61 -4.75 14.93
N LEU A 209 -5.11 -5.83 15.50
CA LEU A 209 -5.40 -5.94 16.92
C LEU A 209 -4.09 -6.28 17.63
N ALA A 210 -3.43 -5.27 18.19
CA ALA A 210 -2.15 -5.40 18.89
C ALA A 210 -2.36 -5.52 20.40
N HIS A 211 -1.44 -6.17 21.11
CA HIS A 211 -1.41 -6.14 22.57
C HIS A 211 -0.47 -5.03 23.06
N ARG A 212 -0.68 -4.55 24.28
CA ARG A 212 0.26 -3.62 24.95
C ARG A 212 1.21 -4.37 25.87
N ASP A 213 2.50 -4.16 25.66
CA ASP A 213 3.55 -4.49 26.61
C ASP A 213 4.20 -3.16 27.05
N GLY A 214 3.83 -2.69 28.25
CA GLY A 214 4.05 -1.30 28.67
C GLY A 214 3.35 -0.29 27.75
N ASP A 215 4.08 0.73 27.30
CA ASP A 215 3.55 1.80 26.43
C ASP A 215 3.60 1.48 24.93
N ARG A 216 4.11 0.30 24.52
CA ARG A 216 4.40 -0.02 23.12
C ARG A 216 3.43 -1.08 22.59
N PRO A 217 2.63 -0.79 21.55
CA PRO A 217 1.79 -1.79 20.92
C PRO A 217 2.64 -2.78 20.11
N GLN A 218 2.31 -4.06 20.21
CA GLN A 218 2.96 -5.17 19.52
C GLN A 218 1.92 -6.08 18.86
N PHE A 219 2.16 -6.47 17.61
CA PHE A 219 1.37 -7.48 16.91
C PHE A 219 2.13 -8.81 16.96
N GLY A 220 1.61 -9.79 17.69
CA GLY A 220 2.35 -11.00 18.01
C GLY A 220 3.64 -10.70 18.79
N SER A 221 4.80 -10.87 18.17
CA SER A 221 6.10 -10.47 18.74
C SER A 221 6.71 -9.25 18.06
N THR A 222 6.03 -8.71 17.04
CA THR A 222 6.53 -7.61 16.22
C THR A 222 6.11 -6.27 16.85
N PRO A 223 7.06 -5.41 17.26
CA PRO A 223 6.74 -4.06 17.68
C PRO A 223 6.20 -3.26 16.49
N LEU A 224 5.08 -2.56 16.67
CA LEU A 224 4.52 -1.75 15.59
C LEU A 224 5.35 -0.47 15.41
N ARG A 225 6.35 -0.53 14.51
CA ARG A 225 7.29 0.54 14.18
C ARG A 225 7.62 0.54 12.70
N LEU A 226 8.02 1.70 12.18
CA LEU A 226 8.43 1.84 10.79
C LEU A 226 9.59 0.89 10.45
N GLY A 227 9.48 0.21 9.30
CA GLY A 227 10.48 -0.74 8.79
C GLY A 227 10.38 -2.15 9.37
N GLU A 228 9.61 -2.37 10.43
CA GLU A 228 9.37 -3.72 10.95
C GLU A 228 8.44 -4.50 10.03
N SER A 229 8.62 -5.82 9.94
CA SER A 229 7.82 -6.68 9.06
C SER A 229 6.68 -7.34 9.83
N VAL A 230 5.49 -7.28 9.25
CA VAL A 230 4.29 -7.99 9.72
C VAL A 230 3.93 -9.06 8.70
N GLN A 231 3.59 -10.24 9.20
CA GLN A 231 3.07 -11.34 8.39
C GLN A 231 1.58 -11.52 8.65
N LEU A 232 0.81 -11.60 7.58
CA LEU A 232 -0.62 -11.89 7.59
C LEU A 232 -0.82 -13.21 6.85
N ASN A 233 -1.27 -14.25 7.56
CA ASN A 233 -1.63 -15.51 6.95
C ASN A 233 -3.14 -15.67 7.01
N THR A 234 -3.78 -15.47 5.85
CA THR A 234 -5.19 -15.77 5.63
C THR A 234 -5.33 -17.23 5.18
N GLU A 235 -6.55 -17.67 4.88
CA GLU A 235 -6.79 -18.98 4.28
C GLU A 235 -6.36 -19.02 2.80
N GLU A 236 -6.27 -17.86 2.15
CA GLU A 236 -6.08 -17.73 0.69
C GLU A 236 -4.67 -17.29 0.30
N TYR A 237 -3.95 -16.57 1.16
CA TYR A 237 -2.60 -16.05 0.88
C TYR A 237 -1.77 -15.78 2.14
N SER A 238 -0.45 -15.66 1.95
CA SER A 238 0.47 -15.15 2.97
C SER A 238 1.09 -13.84 2.50
N LEU A 239 0.82 -12.75 3.22
CA LEU A 239 1.43 -11.46 2.97
C LEU A 239 2.49 -11.15 4.02
N SER A 240 3.73 -10.96 3.59
CA SER A 240 4.78 -10.34 4.41
C SER A 240 5.04 -8.92 3.93
N GLY A 241 4.84 -7.94 4.81
CA GLY A 241 5.00 -6.53 4.46
C GLY A 241 5.74 -5.73 5.53
N SER A 242 6.53 -4.74 5.09
CA SER A 242 7.23 -3.80 5.95
C SER A 242 6.34 -2.60 6.28
N ILE A 243 6.31 -2.18 7.54
CA ILE A 243 5.49 -1.04 7.99
C ILE A 243 6.07 0.26 7.43
N LEU A 244 5.32 0.90 6.53
CA LEU A 244 5.62 2.22 5.97
C LEU A 244 5.09 3.36 6.84
N ARG A 245 3.93 3.15 7.49
CA ARG A 245 3.26 4.16 8.30
C ARG A 245 2.36 3.50 9.36
N ILE A 246 2.13 4.21 10.47
CA ILE A 246 1.23 3.80 11.55
C ILE A 246 0.14 4.86 11.69
N GLY A 247 -1.10 4.44 11.89
CA GLY A 247 -2.26 5.31 11.98
C GLY A 247 -2.65 5.92 10.64
N VAL A 248 -2.75 5.09 9.60
CA VAL A 248 -3.33 5.50 8.31
C VAL A 248 -4.85 5.47 8.38
N GLY A 249 -5.50 6.53 7.90
CA GLY A 249 -6.95 6.57 7.79
C GLY A 249 -7.47 6.03 6.46
N GLU A 250 -6.73 6.31 5.39
CA GLU A 250 -6.98 5.83 4.02
C GLU A 250 -5.63 5.54 3.35
N LEU A 251 -5.63 4.75 2.27
CA LEU A 251 -4.43 4.56 1.46
C LEU A 251 -3.93 5.92 0.95
N PRO A 252 -2.63 6.24 1.12
CA PRO A 252 -2.06 7.50 0.67
C PRO A 252 -1.75 7.43 -0.83
N ILE A 253 -2.78 7.21 -1.66
CA ILE A 253 -2.68 7.17 -3.11
C ILE A 253 -3.15 8.49 -3.74
N SER A 254 -2.52 8.88 -4.84
CA SER A 254 -2.85 10.08 -5.60
C SER A 254 -2.41 9.97 -7.05
N GLU A 255 -3.10 10.63 -7.96
CA GLU A 255 -2.69 10.72 -9.35
C GLU A 255 -1.52 11.69 -9.54
N ARG A 256 -0.59 11.33 -10.43
CA ARG A 256 0.53 12.16 -10.82
C ARG A 256 0.70 12.17 -12.33
N ASP A 257 0.52 13.36 -12.90
CA ASP A 257 0.76 13.61 -14.31
C ASP A 257 2.25 13.78 -14.59
N VAL A 258 2.75 13.06 -15.59
CA VAL A 258 4.12 13.17 -16.09
C VAL A 258 4.15 13.12 -17.60
N LEU A 259 5.13 13.82 -18.19
CA LEU A 259 5.47 13.65 -19.58
C LEU A 259 6.68 12.73 -19.66
N LEU A 260 6.50 11.59 -20.33
CA LEU A 260 7.53 10.63 -20.61
C LEU A 260 8.11 10.88 -22.01
N ARG A 261 9.40 10.63 -22.17
CA ARG A 261 10.09 10.56 -23.46
C ARG A 261 10.65 9.16 -23.64
N THR A 262 10.31 8.51 -24.73
CA THR A 262 10.81 7.17 -25.05
C THR A 262 11.02 6.98 -26.55
N GLY A 263 11.82 5.98 -26.91
CA GLY A 263 12.00 5.55 -28.29
C GLY A 263 11.46 4.14 -28.46
N MET A 264 10.48 3.96 -29.32
CA MET A 264 9.81 2.67 -29.56
C MET A 264 9.78 2.33 -31.05
N SER A 265 9.31 1.14 -31.40
CA SER A 265 9.10 0.76 -32.80
C SER A 265 7.98 1.59 -33.44
N ALA A 266 7.98 1.66 -34.77
CA ALA A 266 6.90 2.31 -35.52
C ALA A 266 5.54 1.63 -35.32
N ASP A 267 5.53 0.31 -35.12
CA ASP A 267 4.32 -0.46 -34.86
C ASP A 267 3.75 -0.16 -33.46
N GLU A 268 4.58 -0.19 -32.41
CA GLU A 268 4.15 0.19 -31.04
C GLU A 268 3.64 1.63 -30.96
N ALA A 269 4.33 2.57 -31.62
CA ALA A 269 3.91 3.98 -31.67
C ALA A 269 2.58 4.21 -32.40
N SER A 270 2.22 3.30 -33.31
CA SER A 270 0.94 3.34 -34.04
C SER A 270 -0.20 2.69 -33.25
N ALA A 271 0.12 1.74 -32.37
CA ALA A 271 -0.85 1.12 -31.45
C ALA A 271 -1.19 2.04 -30.27
N LEU A 272 -0.19 2.76 -29.74
CA LEU A 272 -0.32 3.69 -28.62
C LEU A 272 -1.39 4.76 -28.88
N SER A 273 -2.39 4.80 -28.01
CA SER A 273 -3.55 5.70 -28.11
C SER A 273 -3.84 6.42 -26.80
N VAL A 274 -4.47 7.60 -26.90
CA VAL A 274 -4.99 8.32 -25.72
C VAL A 274 -6.15 7.52 -25.12
N GLY A 275 -6.13 7.36 -23.80
CA GLY A 275 -7.07 6.53 -23.06
C GLY A 275 -6.59 5.10 -22.82
N ASP A 276 -5.42 4.70 -23.37
CA ASP A 276 -4.85 3.39 -23.05
C ASP A 276 -4.52 3.29 -21.56
N GLU A 277 -4.81 2.14 -20.97
CA GLU A 277 -4.69 1.90 -19.54
C GLU A 277 -3.63 0.84 -19.24
N TYR A 278 -2.78 1.14 -18.26
CA TYR A 278 -1.96 0.14 -17.60
C TYR A 278 -2.73 -0.42 -16.42
N GLU A 279 -3.24 -1.64 -16.56
CA GLU A 279 -3.95 -2.35 -15.50
C GLU A 279 -3.06 -3.35 -14.76
N VAL A 280 -3.29 -3.47 -13.45
CA VAL A 280 -2.70 -4.50 -12.58
C VAL A 280 -3.82 -5.18 -11.82
N ASN A 281 -4.09 -6.45 -12.12
CA ASN A 281 -5.16 -7.24 -11.51
C ASN A 281 -6.54 -6.53 -11.57
N GLY A 282 -6.85 -5.91 -12.71
CA GLY A 282 -8.10 -5.14 -12.93
C GLY A 282 -8.14 -3.76 -12.27
N GLN A 283 -7.04 -3.30 -11.67
CA GLN A 283 -6.90 -1.92 -11.17
C GLN A 283 -6.08 -1.10 -12.17
N THR A 284 -6.64 -0.02 -12.71
CA THR A 284 -5.91 0.94 -13.54
C THR A 284 -4.87 1.67 -12.68
N VAL A 285 -3.58 1.53 -13.02
CA VAL A 285 -2.47 2.16 -12.31
C VAL A 285 -1.80 3.27 -13.12
N ALA A 286 -2.10 3.36 -14.41
CA ALA A 286 -1.71 4.49 -15.25
C ALA A 286 -2.64 4.63 -16.46
N THR A 287 -2.79 5.86 -16.96
CA THR A 287 -3.57 6.15 -18.17
C THR A 287 -2.82 7.08 -19.10
N VAL A 288 -2.79 6.78 -20.39
CA VAL A 288 -2.26 7.68 -21.43
C VAL A 288 -3.23 8.83 -21.64
N GLN A 289 -2.76 10.06 -21.47
CA GLN A 289 -3.55 11.28 -21.64
C GLN A 289 -3.19 12.06 -22.91
N SER A 290 -1.96 11.92 -23.41
CA SER A 290 -1.55 12.54 -24.67
C SER A 290 -0.39 11.78 -25.30
N VAL A 291 -0.27 11.89 -26.62
CA VAL A 291 0.76 11.22 -27.42
C VAL A 291 1.22 12.19 -28.50
N ASP A 292 2.51 12.53 -28.50
CA ASP A 292 3.18 13.13 -29.66
C ASP A 292 4.24 12.15 -30.16
N ALA A 293 4.22 11.80 -31.44
CA ALA A 293 5.19 10.90 -32.03
C ALA A 293 5.91 11.54 -33.22
N TYR A 294 7.21 11.29 -33.33
CA TYR A 294 8.08 11.91 -34.33
C TYR A 294 8.93 10.86 -35.06
N GLY A 295 9.15 11.08 -36.36
CA GLY A 295 10.07 10.28 -37.16
C GLY A 295 11.52 10.44 -36.69
N THR A 296 12.29 9.36 -36.82
CA THR A 296 13.72 9.33 -36.49
C THR A 296 14.55 9.06 -37.75
N GLY A 297 15.87 9.02 -37.61
CA GLY A 297 16.75 8.58 -38.70
C GLY A 297 16.58 7.10 -39.11
N ASN A 298 15.79 6.33 -38.36
CA ASN A 298 15.43 4.96 -38.68
C ASN A 298 13.90 4.89 -38.89
N PRO A 299 13.40 4.48 -40.07
CA PRO A 299 11.97 4.42 -40.37
C PRO A 299 11.20 3.42 -39.50
N GLU A 300 11.87 2.45 -38.88
CA GLU A 300 11.27 1.48 -37.96
C GLU A 300 11.19 1.99 -36.52
N ARG A 301 11.71 3.20 -36.24
CA ARG A 301 11.79 3.77 -34.89
C ARG A 301 11.09 5.12 -34.83
N ARG A 302 10.42 5.37 -33.71
CA ARG A 302 9.77 6.64 -33.39
C ARG A 302 10.31 7.20 -32.08
N LEU A 303 10.44 8.52 -32.00
CA LEU A 303 10.61 9.23 -30.75
C LEU A 303 9.22 9.65 -30.29
N VAL A 304 8.82 9.25 -29.09
CA VAL A 304 7.47 9.48 -28.58
C VAL A 304 7.54 10.23 -27.26
N TYR A 305 6.70 11.26 -27.15
CA TYR A 305 6.37 11.94 -25.91
C TYR A 305 4.98 11.49 -25.49
N VAL A 306 4.87 10.90 -24.30
CA VAL A 306 3.62 10.33 -23.78
C VAL A 306 3.27 11.02 -22.47
N GLY A 307 2.16 11.73 -22.43
CA GLY A 307 1.59 12.23 -21.19
C GLY A 307 0.86 11.10 -20.49
N VAL A 308 1.29 10.75 -19.28
CA VAL A 308 0.71 9.65 -18.50
C VAL A 308 0.31 10.15 -17.12
N SER A 309 -0.92 9.83 -16.70
CA SER A 309 -1.38 9.99 -15.32
C SER A 309 -1.15 8.68 -14.58
N TYR A 310 -0.22 8.65 -13.64
CA TYR A 310 0.07 7.48 -12.80
C TYR A 310 -0.68 7.56 -11.48
N VAL A 311 -1.29 6.46 -11.04
CA VAL A 311 -1.72 6.30 -9.66
C VAL A 311 -0.47 6.02 -8.83
N THR A 312 -0.12 6.93 -7.93
CA THR A 312 1.08 6.85 -7.09
C THR A 312 0.71 6.65 -5.64
N TYR A 313 1.67 6.22 -4.81
CA TYR A 313 1.54 6.19 -3.36
C TYR A 313 2.63 7.03 -2.69
N GLU A 314 2.31 7.64 -1.56
CA GLU A 314 3.23 8.48 -0.78
C GLU A 314 3.56 7.82 0.57
N PRO A 315 4.59 6.94 0.62
CA PRO A 315 4.96 6.29 1.88
C PRO A 315 5.43 7.32 2.92
N ARG A 316 6.14 8.37 2.46
CA ARG A 316 6.64 9.47 3.28
C ARG A 316 6.26 10.83 2.68
N ALA A 317 7.03 11.33 1.72
CA ALA A 317 6.89 12.68 1.17
C ALA A 317 7.16 12.79 -0.35
N GLU A 318 7.58 11.70 -0.99
CA GLU A 318 7.81 11.66 -2.43
C GLU A 318 6.85 10.63 -3.04
N PRO A 319 6.08 11.00 -4.07
CA PRO A 319 5.18 10.07 -4.75
C PRO A 319 5.99 8.97 -5.45
N GLN A 320 5.53 7.74 -5.29
CA GLN A 320 6.15 6.57 -5.89
C GLN A 320 5.16 5.83 -6.79
N PHE A 321 5.66 5.35 -7.92
CA PHE A 321 4.96 4.43 -8.81
C PHE A 321 5.75 3.14 -8.89
N ALA A 322 5.13 1.99 -8.59
CA ALA A 322 5.79 0.68 -8.61
C ALA A 322 7.13 0.62 -7.81
N GLY A 323 7.27 1.44 -6.75
CA GLY A 323 8.50 1.55 -5.94
C GLY A 323 9.55 2.54 -6.46
N GLN A 324 9.31 3.19 -7.59
CA GLN A 324 10.18 4.22 -8.15
C GLN A 324 9.65 5.62 -7.81
N VAL A 325 10.53 6.50 -7.34
CA VAL A 325 10.18 7.90 -7.08
C VAL A 325 9.86 8.61 -8.41
N VAL A 326 8.68 9.21 -8.48
CA VAL A 326 8.22 9.95 -9.65
C VAL A 326 8.84 11.35 -9.65
N ARG A 327 9.87 11.53 -10.47
CA ARG A 327 10.61 12.79 -10.63
C ARG A 327 11.24 12.90 -12.01
N GLU A 328 11.60 14.12 -12.44
CA GLU A 328 12.37 14.31 -13.68
C GLU A 328 13.62 13.41 -13.73
N GLY A 329 13.82 12.73 -14.86
CA GLY A 329 14.89 11.78 -15.12
C GLY A 329 14.61 10.35 -14.66
N ALA A 330 13.55 10.08 -13.90
CA ALA A 330 13.14 8.71 -13.56
C ALA A 330 12.69 7.94 -14.82
N GLN A 331 12.83 6.61 -14.81
CA GLN A 331 12.25 5.73 -15.83
C GLN A 331 11.01 5.09 -15.23
N LEU A 332 9.86 5.24 -15.86
CA LEU A 332 8.60 4.65 -15.41
C LEU A 332 8.07 3.68 -16.47
N PRO A 333 7.57 2.51 -16.08
CA PRO A 333 6.99 1.55 -17.01
C PRO A 333 5.55 1.93 -17.36
N PHE A 334 5.14 1.55 -18.56
CA PHE A 334 3.75 1.51 -18.98
C PHE A 334 3.53 0.22 -19.77
N ARG A 335 2.49 -0.55 -19.43
CA ARG A 335 2.26 -1.88 -20.00
C ARG A 335 0.79 -2.08 -20.32
N THR A 336 0.49 -2.59 -21.50
CA THR A 336 -0.82 -3.07 -21.92
C THR A 336 -0.69 -4.52 -22.39
N ASP A 337 -1.79 -5.12 -22.84
CA ASP A 337 -1.74 -6.44 -23.50
C ASP A 337 -1.08 -6.39 -24.89
N GLU A 338 -0.99 -5.21 -25.52
CA GLU A 338 -0.49 -5.03 -26.89
C GLU A 338 0.98 -4.58 -26.92
N TYR A 339 1.40 -3.73 -25.98
CA TYR A 339 2.73 -3.16 -25.95
C TYR A 339 3.21 -2.82 -24.54
N GLU A 340 4.52 -2.69 -24.37
CA GLU A 340 5.12 -2.14 -23.15
C GLU A 340 6.26 -1.20 -23.48
N PHE A 341 6.47 -0.19 -22.64
CA PHE A 341 7.64 0.68 -22.74
C PHE A 341 8.10 1.20 -21.39
N GLU A 342 9.38 1.56 -21.31
CA GLU A 342 9.92 2.38 -20.24
C GLU A 342 10.14 3.80 -20.77
N GLY A 343 9.54 4.78 -20.09
CA GLY A 343 9.61 6.18 -20.45
C GLY A 343 10.44 6.98 -19.45
N ARG A 344 11.35 7.84 -19.94
CA ARG A 344 12.05 8.79 -19.07
C ARG A 344 11.15 9.97 -18.78
N VAL A 345 10.88 10.28 -17.51
CA VAL A 345 10.18 11.50 -17.10
C VAL A 345 11.00 12.71 -17.53
N VAL A 346 10.45 13.52 -18.42
CA VAL A 346 11.06 14.79 -18.86
C VAL A 346 10.35 16.01 -18.27
N ARG A 347 9.13 15.83 -17.75
CA ARG A 347 8.39 16.86 -17.00
C ARG A 347 7.48 16.21 -15.97
N GLU A 348 7.35 16.87 -14.83
CA GLU A 348 6.33 16.57 -13.82
C GLU A 348 5.16 17.56 -13.90
N ASN A 349 3.96 17.13 -13.48
CA ASN A 349 2.72 17.92 -13.53
C ASN A 349 2.42 18.49 -14.91
N ALA A 350 2.71 17.70 -15.94
CA ALA A 350 2.52 18.09 -17.32
C ALA A 350 2.30 16.84 -18.14
N LEU A 351 1.29 16.88 -19.00
CA LEU A 351 1.00 15.80 -19.93
C LEU A 351 1.57 16.10 -21.32
N GLU A 352 1.78 17.36 -21.67
CA GLU A 352 2.25 17.77 -23.00
C GLU A 352 3.67 18.37 -22.95
N GLN A 353 4.30 18.53 -24.11
CA GLN A 353 5.57 19.26 -24.22
C GLN A 353 5.38 20.77 -23.94
N ARG A 354 6.49 21.51 -23.75
CA ARG A 354 6.42 22.96 -23.50
C ARG A 354 6.18 23.71 -24.81
N GLY A 355 5.38 24.78 -24.72
CA GLY A 355 5.11 25.69 -25.82
C GLY A 355 3.78 25.40 -26.52
N GLU A 356 3.28 26.40 -27.23
CA GLU A 356 2.08 26.27 -28.07
C GLU A 356 2.47 25.63 -29.40
N GLU A 357 1.71 24.62 -29.81
CA GLU A 357 1.90 24.00 -31.12
C GLU A 357 1.44 24.95 -32.23
N THR A 358 2.29 25.12 -33.24
CA THR A 358 2.01 25.97 -34.40
C THR A 358 2.79 25.48 -35.61
N THR A 359 2.45 25.98 -36.79
CA THR A 359 3.20 25.73 -38.03
C THR A 359 4.11 26.90 -38.34
N ARG A 360 5.38 26.61 -38.64
CA ARG A 360 6.37 27.60 -39.01
C ARG A 360 7.00 27.28 -40.35
N THR A 361 6.92 28.22 -41.28
CA THR A 361 7.59 28.13 -42.58
C THR A 361 9.06 28.48 -42.43
N VAL A 362 9.93 27.53 -42.73
CA VAL A 362 11.39 27.65 -42.60
C VAL A 362 12.05 27.45 -43.97
N THR A 363 13.24 27.99 -44.13
CA THR A 363 14.12 27.65 -45.26
C THR A 363 15.22 26.74 -44.76
N LEU A 364 15.40 25.61 -45.46
CA LEU A 364 16.39 24.59 -45.16
C LEU A 364 17.33 24.44 -46.36
N GLU A 365 18.55 24.01 -46.08
CA GLU A 365 19.60 23.79 -47.09
C GLU A 365 20.29 22.45 -46.86
N ILE A 366 20.56 21.74 -47.95
CA ILE A 366 21.44 20.57 -47.97
C ILE A 366 22.60 20.90 -48.91
N GLU A 367 23.76 21.19 -48.35
CA GLU A 367 24.99 21.41 -49.11
C GLU A 367 25.56 20.07 -49.60
N SER A 368 26.11 20.04 -50.81
CA SER A 368 26.84 18.88 -51.34
C SER A 368 26.05 17.56 -51.30
N ALA A 369 24.74 17.62 -51.54
CA ALA A 369 23.87 16.44 -51.58
C ALA A 369 24.25 15.50 -52.75
N GLN A 370 24.18 14.20 -52.50
CA GLN A 370 24.31 13.21 -53.57
C GLN A 370 23.15 13.37 -54.57
N PRO A 371 23.39 13.21 -55.89
CA PRO A 371 22.35 13.36 -56.91
C PRO A 371 21.10 12.52 -56.65
N ASP A 372 21.25 11.29 -56.16
CA ASP A 372 20.12 10.40 -55.88
C ASP A 372 19.21 10.96 -54.78
N VAL A 373 19.80 11.55 -53.73
CA VAL A 373 19.04 12.22 -52.66
C VAL A 373 18.42 13.51 -53.20
N ALA A 374 19.21 14.38 -53.83
CA ALA A 374 18.73 15.67 -54.33
C ALA A 374 17.58 15.53 -55.33
N ASN A 375 17.68 14.59 -56.27
CA ASN A 375 16.65 14.33 -57.28
C ASN A 375 15.43 13.59 -56.73
N SER A 376 15.54 12.97 -55.55
CA SER A 376 14.41 12.30 -54.90
C SER A 376 13.49 13.28 -54.15
N LEU A 377 13.91 14.53 -53.95
CA LEU A 377 13.15 15.52 -53.18
C LEU A 377 12.22 16.32 -54.08
N GLU A 378 10.95 16.36 -53.70
CA GLU A 378 9.91 17.07 -54.45
C GLU A 378 9.01 17.87 -53.50
N ALA A 379 8.46 18.98 -54.01
CA ALA A 379 7.41 19.70 -53.30
C ALA A 379 6.17 18.81 -53.12
N GLY A 380 5.54 18.90 -51.95
CA GLY A 380 4.41 18.06 -51.54
C GLY A 380 4.81 16.83 -50.72
N MET A 381 6.10 16.48 -50.66
CA MET A 381 6.60 15.48 -49.71
C MET A 381 6.39 15.94 -48.28
N ALA A 382 6.09 15.01 -47.38
CA ALA A 382 5.84 15.33 -45.98
C ALA A 382 6.19 14.19 -45.06
N GLU A 383 6.72 14.54 -43.89
CA GLU A 383 6.76 13.66 -42.73
C GLU A 383 5.38 13.59 -42.10
N ARG A 384 4.87 12.37 -41.96
CA ARG A 384 3.60 12.11 -41.29
C ARG A 384 3.76 11.10 -40.18
N VAL A 385 3.12 11.37 -39.05
CA VAL A 385 3.03 10.45 -37.93
C VAL A 385 1.58 10.42 -37.47
N ASN A 386 1.00 9.21 -37.37
CA ASN A 386 -0.40 9.00 -36.99
C ASN A 386 -1.41 9.87 -37.80
N GLY A 387 -1.09 10.15 -39.06
CA GLY A 387 -1.92 10.97 -39.96
C GLY A 387 -1.67 12.48 -39.88
N GLU A 388 -0.94 12.95 -38.87
CA GLU A 388 -0.57 14.35 -38.71
C GLU A 388 0.68 14.69 -39.53
N THR A 389 0.76 15.92 -40.04
CA THR A 389 1.91 16.39 -40.81
C THR A 389 2.88 17.11 -39.89
N ILE A 390 4.03 16.49 -39.63
CA ILE A 390 5.07 17.05 -38.76
C ILE A 390 5.95 18.04 -39.54
N ALA A 391 6.20 17.74 -40.82
CA ALA A 391 6.95 18.61 -41.72
C ALA A 391 6.44 18.42 -43.15
N GLY A 392 6.19 19.51 -43.88
CA GLY A 392 5.77 19.48 -45.29
C GLY A 392 6.68 20.32 -46.16
N LEU A 393 7.19 19.76 -47.26
CA LEU A 393 7.99 20.50 -48.23
C LEU A 393 7.06 21.27 -49.17
N SER A 394 7.10 22.60 -49.13
CA SER A 394 6.29 23.46 -50.00
C SER A 394 7.02 23.88 -51.27
N ASN A 395 8.36 23.95 -51.23
CA ASN A 395 9.20 24.23 -52.39
C ASN A 395 10.55 23.51 -52.29
N VAL A 396 11.06 23.03 -53.41
CA VAL A 396 12.38 22.39 -53.52
C VAL A 396 13.08 22.93 -54.78
N SER A 397 14.30 23.42 -54.62
CA SER A 397 15.17 23.88 -55.70
C SER A 397 16.51 23.14 -55.61
N VAL A 398 16.99 22.63 -56.75
CA VAL A 398 18.21 21.83 -56.83
C VAL A 398 19.15 22.48 -57.84
N GLU A 399 20.34 22.85 -57.40
CA GLU A 399 21.38 23.48 -58.21
C GLU A 399 22.69 22.65 -58.13
N PRO A 400 23.61 22.73 -59.12
CA PRO A 400 24.96 22.18 -58.94
C PRO A 400 25.63 22.75 -57.70
N ALA A 401 26.27 21.91 -56.87
CA ALA A 401 26.92 22.39 -55.66
C ALA A 401 28.13 23.27 -55.99
N ASP A 402 28.50 24.21 -55.13
CA ASP A 402 29.71 25.03 -55.32
C ASP A 402 30.95 24.41 -54.64
N ILE A 403 32.08 24.41 -55.34
CA ILE A 403 33.40 24.05 -54.80
C ILE A 403 34.41 25.17 -54.90
N VAL A 404 35.16 25.33 -53.81
CA VAL A 404 36.31 26.22 -53.74
C VAL A 404 37.58 25.46 -54.08
N LEU A 405 38.19 25.80 -55.21
CA LEU A 405 39.46 25.22 -55.66
C LEU A 405 40.58 26.23 -55.48
N THR A 406 41.70 25.79 -54.91
CA THR A 406 42.94 26.59 -54.83
C THR A 406 43.94 26.04 -55.84
N SER A 407 44.43 26.88 -56.75
CA SER A 407 45.44 26.49 -57.74
C SER A 407 46.84 26.40 -57.12
N ASP A 408 47.78 25.75 -57.81
CA ASP A 408 49.18 25.65 -57.38
C ASP A 408 49.86 27.03 -57.19
N ASP A 409 49.41 28.03 -57.94
CA ASP A 409 49.84 29.44 -57.82
C ASP A 409 49.16 30.22 -56.65
N GLY A 410 48.32 29.56 -55.85
CA GLY A 410 47.64 30.15 -54.69
C GLY A 410 46.37 30.95 -54.99
N ASN A 411 45.85 30.93 -56.22
CA ASN A 411 44.60 31.60 -56.57
C ASN A 411 43.38 30.74 -56.17
N VAL A 412 42.34 31.38 -55.64
CA VAL A 412 41.08 30.73 -55.23
C VAL A 412 40.01 30.93 -56.30
N TYR A 413 39.35 29.84 -56.72
CA TYR A 413 38.27 29.83 -57.70
C TYR A 413 37.02 29.16 -57.13
N LEU A 414 35.86 29.74 -57.40
CA LEU A 414 34.55 29.09 -57.20
C LEU A 414 34.14 28.40 -58.51
N ARG A 415 33.76 27.12 -58.44
CA ARG A 415 33.32 26.31 -59.58
C ARG A 415 32.16 25.42 -59.16
N GLU A 416 31.31 25.06 -60.11
CA GLU A 416 30.29 24.03 -59.88
C GLU A 416 30.94 22.65 -59.71
N HIS A 417 30.43 21.87 -58.75
CA HIS A 417 30.79 20.49 -58.50
C HIS A 417 30.20 19.61 -59.63
N PRO A 418 30.98 18.68 -60.19
CA PRO A 418 30.54 17.89 -61.35
C PRO A 418 29.41 16.89 -61.06
N VAL A 419 29.15 16.58 -59.78
CA VAL A 419 28.22 15.54 -59.33
C VAL A 419 27.25 16.06 -58.27
N GLU A 420 27.74 16.33 -57.07
CA GLU A 420 26.98 16.87 -55.93
C GLU A 420 26.15 18.12 -56.25
N LYS A 421 25.06 18.27 -55.49
CA LYS A 421 24.03 19.29 -55.67
C LYS A 421 23.76 20.04 -54.37
N ASP A 422 23.51 21.33 -54.47
CA ASP A 422 22.96 22.09 -53.35
C ASP A 422 21.43 22.11 -53.48
N VAL A 423 20.75 21.86 -52.37
CA VAL A 423 19.29 21.77 -52.32
C VAL A 423 18.74 22.82 -51.38
N ALA A 424 17.98 23.78 -51.90
CA ALA A 424 17.24 24.76 -51.13
C ALA A 424 15.78 24.33 -50.99
N ILE A 425 15.28 24.29 -49.76
CA ILE A 425 13.97 23.75 -49.40
C ILE A 425 13.19 24.81 -48.62
N THR A 426 11.94 25.07 -49.01
CA THR A 426 10.96 25.73 -48.13
C THR A 426 10.08 24.66 -47.51
N ALA A 427 10.02 24.62 -46.19
CA ALA A 427 9.27 23.61 -45.45
C ALA A 427 8.38 24.26 -44.38
N ASP A 428 7.18 23.72 -44.20
CA ASP A 428 6.31 24.04 -43.07
C ASP A 428 6.51 22.99 -41.99
N LEU A 429 7.06 23.40 -40.84
CA LEU A 429 7.32 22.52 -39.70
C LEU A 429 6.26 22.72 -38.62
N GLN A 430 5.73 21.63 -38.06
CA GLN A 430 5.00 21.66 -36.80
C GLN A 430 6.01 21.86 -35.67
N VAL A 431 5.99 23.03 -35.07
CA VAL A 431 6.89 23.46 -34.01
C VAL A 431 6.12 23.77 -32.75
N ARG A 432 6.81 23.80 -31.63
CA ARG A 432 6.29 24.37 -30.37
C ARG A 432 7.02 25.66 -30.05
N GLU A 433 6.27 26.74 -29.89
CA GLU A 433 6.79 28.06 -29.55
C GLU A 433 6.56 28.39 -28.08
N SER A 434 7.61 28.89 -27.42
CA SER A 434 7.55 29.33 -26.03
C SER A 434 8.37 30.61 -25.83
N ILE A 435 8.31 31.17 -24.63
CA ILE A 435 9.17 32.31 -24.24
C ILE A 435 10.68 32.00 -24.37
N ASN A 436 11.06 30.73 -24.41
CA ASN A 436 12.45 30.28 -24.50
C ASN A 436 12.92 30.01 -25.94
N GLY A 437 12.01 30.12 -26.92
CA GLY A 437 12.29 29.88 -28.34
C GLY A 437 11.39 28.83 -28.97
N VAL A 438 11.77 28.44 -30.19
CA VAL A 438 11.07 27.48 -31.05
C VAL A 438 11.72 26.11 -30.90
N THR A 439 10.90 25.07 -30.79
CA THR A 439 11.38 23.68 -30.79
C THR A 439 10.69 22.86 -31.88
N PHE A 440 11.44 21.95 -32.50
CA PHE A 440 10.96 20.96 -33.47
C PHE A 440 11.32 19.58 -32.93
N LYS A 441 10.32 18.68 -32.81
CA LYS A 441 10.49 17.33 -32.22
C LYS A 441 11.13 17.33 -30.81
N GLY A 442 10.89 18.41 -30.06
CA GLY A 442 11.45 18.63 -28.72
C GLY A 442 12.87 19.19 -28.67
N GLU A 443 13.52 19.42 -29.83
CA GLU A 443 14.85 20.04 -29.92
C GLU A 443 14.71 21.52 -30.30
N SER A 444 15.53 22.40 -29.70
CA SER A 444 15.53 23.82 -30.06
C SER A 444 16.06 24.00 -31.48
N ILE A 445 15.43 24.88 -32.26
CA ILE A 445 15.86 25.19 -33.63
C ILE A 445 16.16 26.68 -33.80
N ARG A 446 17.25 26.97 -34.51
CA ARG A 446 17.77 28.30 -34.89
C ARG A 446 18.41 28.21 -36.27
N ALA A 447 18.66 29.36 -36.89
CA ALA A 447 19.51 29.40 -38.09
C ALA A 447 20.89 28.81 -37.78
N GLY A 448 21.34 27.89 -38.64
CA GLY A 448 22.55 27.08 -38.48
C GLY A 448 22.32 25.69 -37.86
N ASP A 449 21.17 25.42 -37.25
CA ASP A 449 20.87 24.10 -36.68
C ASP A 449 20.44 23.11 -37.77
N THR A 450 20.75 21.83 -37.59
CA THR A 450 20.33 20.77 -38.51
C THR A 450 19.06 20.10 -38.01
N VAL A 451 18.07 19.95 -38.89
CA VAL A 451 16.83 19.20 -38.63
C VAL A 451 16.79 17.89 -39.41
N LEU A 452 16.17 16.88 -38.81
CA LEU A 452 15.93 15.58 -39.45
C LEU A 452 14.45 15.47 -39.84
N ILE A 453 14.21 15.19 -41.12
CA ILE A 453 12.86 15.04 -41.68
C ILE A 453 12.77 13.68 -42.37
N ASP A 454 11.81 12.87 -41.96
CA ASP A 454 11.51 11.56 -42.55
C ASP A 454 10.34 11.67 -43.52
N LEU A 455 10.62 11.78 -44.82
CA LEU A 455 9.60 11.96 -45.87
C LEU A 455 8.97 10.62 -46.31
N GLY A 456 9.23 9.54 -45.58
CA GLY A 456 8.72 8.19 -45.84
C GLY A 456 9.52 7.42 -46.89
N THR A 457 9.87 8.06 -48.01
CA THR A 457 10.75 7.46 -49.04
C THR A 457 12.22 7.78 -48.84
N VAL A 458 12.51 8.92 -48.21
CA VAL A 458 13.85 9.42 -47.96
C VAL A 458 13.87 10.16 -46.64
N THR A 459 14.93 9.96 -45.85
CA THR A 459 15.20 10.75 -44.66
C THR A 459 16.30 11.75 -44.97
N ILE A 460 16.05 13.03 -44.70
CA ILE A 460 17.00 14.10 -44.95
C ILE A 460 17.48 14.75 -43.65
N ARG A 461 18.71 15.25 -43.70
CA ARG A 461 19.27 16.16 -42.71
C ARG A 461 19.55 17.48 -43.41
N ALA A 462 18.90 18.54 -42.99
CA ALA A 462 19.00 19.85 -43.63
C ALA A 462 19.29 20.93 -42.59
N THR A 463 20.12 21.90 -42.95
CA THR A 463 20.49 23.03 -42.11
C THR A 463 19.44 24.13 -42.26
N VAL A 464 18.94 24.64 -41.15
CA VAL A 464 18.01 25.77 -41.12
C VAL A 464 18.77 27.04 -41.50
N THR A 465 18.37 27.71 -42.58
CA THR A 465 18.96 29.00 -42.99
C THR A 465 18.10 30.18 -42.55
N SER A 466 16.79 29.99 -42.43
CA SER A 466 15.83 31.00 -41.95
C SER A 466 14.63 30.36 -41.24
N LEU A 467 14.11 31.03 -40.21
CA LEU A 467 12.97 30.63 -39.39
C LEU A 467 11.81 31.61 -39.45
#